data_AF-A0A090SZY9-F1
#
_entry.id   AF-A0A090SZY9-F1
#
_cell.length_a   1.000
_cell.length_b   1.000
_cell.length_c   1.000
_cell.angle_alpha   90.00
_cell.angle_beta   90.00
_cell.angle_gamma   90.00
#
_symmetry.space_group_name_H-M   'P 1'
#
loop_
_entity.id
_entity.type
_entity.pdbx_description
1 polymer ?
#
loop_
_entity_poly.entity_id
_entity_poly.type
_entity_poly.pdbx_seq_one_letter_code
_entity_poly.pdbx_strand_id
1 'polypeptide(L)'
;MSAVAGGLLKNTGGAGAEFVADLVTKSPTHLGKGLWLVSSDKAVTRTGMAFVSTINQCELDGTPVQALIAFAACNNAHQPMLDKITELVFKQEQDKLMSLPTEQVLGFFTGEDVQAASSEDGNVAVFKIKNAHGLHARPGAMLVAEAKKFESSIKVSNLNGDGKAVNAKSLMKVIALGVKHGHELQFSAEGADAAEALEAIGKAIASGLGEG
;
A
#
# COMPACT_ATOMS: atom_id res chain seq x y z
N MET A 1 -0.01 10.23 23.40
CA MET A 1 -0.38 9.55 22.13
C MET A 1 -1.89 9.34 21.98
N SER A 2 -2.64 8.97 23.03
CA SER A 2 -4.09 8.74 22.93
C SER A 2 -4.87 9.93 22.39
N ALA A 3 -4.54 11.17 22.80
CA ALA A 3 -5.19 12.38 22.27
C ALA A 3 -4.96 12.56 20.75
N VAL A 4 -3.75 12.24 20.27
CA VAL A 4 -3.40 12.32 18.84
C VAL A 4 -4.16 11.27 18.05
N ALA A 5 -4.12 10.01 18.50
CA ALA A 5 -4.85 8.91 17.86
C ALA A 5 -6.36 9.16 17.84
N GLY A 6 -6.92 9.68 18.94
CA GLY A 6 -8.31 10.10 19.04
C GLY A 6 -8.65 11.21 18.06
N GLY A 7 -7.80 12.24 17.97
CA GLY A 7 -7.95 13.33 17.02
C GLY A 7 -7.95 12.87 15.55
N LEU A 8 -7.06 11.94 15.19
CA LEU A 8 -7.00 11.35 13.84
C LEU A 8 -8.32 10.65 13.47
N LEU A 9 -8.85 9.79 14.34
CA LEU A 9 -10.11 9.06 14.12
C LEU A 9 -11.34 9.98 14.08
N LYS A 10 -11.32 11.07 14.86
CA LYS A 10 -12.32 12.12 14.77
C LYS A 10 -12.26 12.84 13.42
N ASN A 11 -11.06 13.16 12.94
CA ASN A 11 -10.86 13.90 11.69
C ASN A 11 -11.28 13.10 10.43
N THR A 12 -11.26 11.77 10.50
CA THR A 12 -11.82 10.90 9.43
C THR A 12 -13.35 10.81 9.44
N GLY A 13 -14.02 11.52 10.37
CA GLY A 13 -15.48 11.59 10.48
C GLY A 13 -16.15 10.34 11.09
N GLY A 14 -15.37 9.44 11.70
CA GLY A 14 -15.88 8.20 12.29
C GLY A 14 -16.17 8.26 13.79
N ALA A 15 -15.72 9.32 14.47
CA ALA A 15 -15.84 9.47 15.92
C ALA A 15 -16.08 10.93 16.36
N GLY A 16 -16.77 11.11 17.49
CA GLY A 16 -17.11 12.42 18.06
C GLY A 16 -16.08 12.98 19.06
N ALA A 17 -16.39 14.12 19.68
CA ALA A 17 -15.53 14.70 20.72
C ALA A 17 -15.49 13.86 22.01
N GLU A 18 -16.61 13.23 22.37
CA GLU A 18 -16.68 12.33 23.53
C GLU A 18 -15.79 11.09 23.36
N PHE A 19 -15.62 10.60 22.13
CA PHE A 19 -14.66 9.52 21.84
C PHE A 19 -13.25 9.90 22.28
N VAL A 20 -12.79 11.09 21.88
CA VAL A 20 -11.44 11.57 22.21
C VAL A 20 -11.28 11.75 23.72
N ALA A 21 -12.29 12.31 24.39
CA ALA A 21 -12.30 12.51 25.83
C ALA A 21 -12.26 11.18 26.61
N ASP A 22 -13.00 10.15 26.16
CA ASP A 22 -12.97 8.82 26.74
C ASP A 22 -11.62 8.10 26.47
N LEU A 23 -11.07 8.25 25.26
CA LEU A 23 -9.82 7.58 24.89
C LEU A 23 -8.61 8.07 25.69
N VAL A 24 -8.59 9.35 26.11
CA VAL A 24 -7.47 9.92 26.89
C VAL A 24 -7.51 9.57 28.37
N THR A 25 -8.67 9.18 28.91
CA THR A 25 -8.80 8.80 30.33
C THR A 25 -8.59 7.31 30.56
N LYS A 26 -8.63 6.50 29.49
CA LYS A 26 -8.39 5.06 29.55
C LYS A 26 -6.91 4.72 29.66
N SER A 27 -6.61 3.72 30.49
CA SER A 27 -5.30 3.06 30.54
C SER A 27 -5.13 2.12 29.35
N PRO A 28 -4.14 2.36 28.47
CA PRO A 28 -3.86 1.45 27.36
C PRO A 28 -3.35 0.09 27.86
N THR A 29 -3.61 -0.97 27.10
CA THR A 29 -3.08 -2.32 27.34
C THR A 29 -1.72 -2.47 26.68
N HIS A 30 -0.70 -2.86 27.45
CA HIS A 30 0.62 -3.17 26.91
C HIS A 30 0.60 -4.53 26.20
N LEU A 31 1.04 -4.55 24.94
CA LEU A 31 1.06 -5.75 24.09
C LEU A 31 2.48 -6.33 23.92
N GLY A 32 3.46 -5.81 24.65
CA GLY A 32 4.87 -6.20 24.52
C GLY A 32 5.65 -5.29 23.58
N LYS A 33 6.98 -5.25 23.76
CA LYS A 33 7.92 -4.48 22.92
C LYS A 33 7.58 -3.00 22.77
N GLY A 34 6.88 -2.42 23.76
CA GLY A 34 6.43 -1.04 23.72
C GLY A 34 5.33 -0.74 22.71
N LEU A 35 4.62 -1.77 22.23
CA LEU A 35 3.34 -1.61 21.53
C LEU A 35 2.20 -1.57 22.54
N TRP A 36 1.30 -0.60 22.38
CA TRP A 36 0.16 -0.40 23.27
C TRP A 36 -1.14 -0.32 22.48
N LEU A 37 -2.25 -0.71 23.11
CA LEU A 37 -3.57 -0.70 22.50
C LEU A 37 -4.58 0.00 23.41
N VAL A 38 -5.43 0.84 22.81
CA VAL A 38 -6.56 1.48 23.48
C VAL A 38 -7.78 1.46 22.57
N SER A 39 -8.98 1.41 23.14
CA SER A 39 -10.21 1.41 22.35
C SER A 39 -11.36 2.14 23.05
N SER A 40 -12.28 2.66 22.23
CA SER A 40 -13.55 3.21 22.70
C SER A 40 -14.66 3.04 21.67
N ASP A 41 -15.88 2.94 22.15
CA ASP A 41 -17.13 2.89 21.40
C ASP A 41 -17.97 4.17 21.59
N LYS A 42 -17.53 5.09 22.46
CA LYS A 42 -18.27 6.30 22.80
C LYS A 42 -18.31 7.26 21.62
N ALA A 43 -19.52 7.67 21.21
CA ALA A 43 -19.75 8.56 20.08
C ALA A 43 -19.03 8.11 18.79
N VAL A 44 -18.94 6.80 18.54
CA VAL A 44 -18.37 6.23 17.31
C VAL A 44 -19.50 5.90 16.34
N THR A 45 -19.44 6.47 15.15
CA THR A 45 -20.41 6.22 14.06
C THR A 45 -19.84 5.31 12.98
N ARG A 46 -18.50 5.20 12.89
CA ARG A 46 -17.81 4.31 11.96
C ARG A 46 -16.61 3.68 12.66
N THR A 47 -16.52 2.35 12.58
CA THR A 47 -15.35 1.62 13.06
C THR A 47 -14.10 2.05 12.30
N GLY A 48 -13.02 2.29 13.03
CA GLY A 48 -11.75 2.72 12.47
C GLY A 48 -10.60 2.44 13.42
N MET A 49 -9.39 2.49 12.88
CA MET A 49 -8.15 2.26 13.61
C MET A 49 -7.16 3.36 13.28
N ALA A 50 -6.44 3.85 14.29
CA ALA A 50 -5.30 4.73 14.11
C ALA A 50 -4.06 4.09 14.72
N PHE A 51 -2.92 4.27 14.04
CA PHE A 51 -1.61 3.88 14.53
C PHE A 51 -0.77 5.14 14.72
N VAL A 52 -0.15 5.27 15.88
CA VAL A 52 0.74 6.39 16.21
C VAL A 52 2.03 5.82 16.79
N SER A 53 3.17 6.08 16.15
CA SER A 53 4.49 5.76 16.67
C SER A 53 5.19 7.01 17.23
N THR A 54 6.20 6.80 18.07
CA THR A 54 7.07 7.87 18.59
C THR A 54 8.53 7.59 18.26
N ILE A 55 9.23 8.64 17.85
CA ILE A 55 10.70 8.63 17.66
C ILE A 55 11.45 8.99 18.94
N ASN A 56 10.75 9.58 19.92
CA ASN A 56 11.33 9.95 21.21
C ASN A 56 11.12 8.82 22.20
N GLN A 57 12.11 8.62 23.08
CA GLN A 57 11.95 7.75 24.24
C GLN A 57 10.82 8.27 25.12
N CYS A 58 9.80 7.44 25.30
CA CYS A 58 8.63 7.72 26.10
C CYS A 58 8.30 6.47 26.92
N GLU A 59 7.85 6.66 28.15
CA GLU A 59 7.49 5.56 29.05
C GLU A 59 6.12 5.80 29.69
N LEU A 60 5.41 4.71 29.95
CA LEU A 60 4.19 4.68 30.73
C LEU A 60 4.35 3.63 31.82
N ASP A 61 4.24 4.04 33.08
CA ASP A 61 4.44 3.17 34.26
C ASP A 61 5.77 2.38 34.22
N GLY A 62 6.85 3.04 33.77
CA GLY A 62 8.18 2.44 33.64
C GLY A 62 8.33 1.45 32.48
N THR A 63 7.32 1.34 31.61
CA THR A 63 7.35 0.51 30.41
C THR A 63 7.52 1.40 29.18
N PRO A 64 8.45 1.07 28.26
CA PRO A 64 8.67 1.88 27.06
C PRO A 64 7.42 1.92 26.18
N VAL A 65 7.21 3.08 25.54
CA VAL A 65 6.15 3.29 24.57
C VAL A 65 6.80 3.64 23.24
N GLN A 66 6.69 2.73 22.28
CA GLN A 66 7.17 2.90 20.91
C GLN A 66 6.00 3.20 19.96
N ALA A 67 4.84 2.58 20.20
CA ALA A 67 3.64 2.83 19.43
C ALA A 67 2.34 2.60 20.20
N LEU A 68 1.28 3.24 19.73
CA LEU A 68 -0.09 3.12 20.21
C LEU A 68 -1.03 2.83 19.04
N ILE A 69 -1.81 1.75 19.16
CA ILE A 69 -2.96 1.44 18.32
C ILE A 69 -4.22 1.91 19.04
N ALA A 70 -5.04 2.71 18.37
CA ALA A 70 -6.34 3.14 18.87
C ALA A 70 -7.46 2.58 17.99
N PHE A 71 -8.48 1.99 18.60
CA PHE A 71 -9.72 1.58 17.92
C PHE A 71 -10.89 2.49 18.29
N ALA A 72 -11.57 3.00 17.28
CA ALA A 72 -12.96 3.44 17.37
C ALA A 72 -13.82 2.26 16.92
N ALA A 73 -14.65 1.68 17.79
CA ALA A 73 -15.42 0.48 17.47
C ALA A 73 -16.92 0.73 17.66
N CYS A 74 -17.71 0.62 16.58
CA CYS A 74 -19.19 0.63 16.66
C CYS A 74 -19.83 -0.65 16.07
N ASN A 75 -19.01 -1.54 15.54
CA ASN A 75 -19.40 -2.85 15.02
C ASN A 75 -18.17 -3.80 15.00
N ASN A 76 -18.33 -5.00 14.45
CA ASN A 76 -17.29 -6.03 14.41
C ASN A 76 -16.26 -5.87 13.27
N ALA A 77 -16.27 -4.77 12.50
CA ALA A 77 -15.35 -4.59 11.37
C ALA A 77 -13.86 -4.53 11.78
N HIS A 78 -13.58 -4.37 13.08
CA HIS A 78 -12.22 -4.36 13.63
C HIS A 78 -11.67 -5.77 13.95
N GLN A 79 -12.49 -6.82 13.88
CA GLN A 79 -12.07 -8.19 14.21
C GLN A 79 -10.84 -8.67 13.43
N PRO A 80 -10.76 -8.50 12.09
CA PRO A 80 -9.58 -8.93 11.33
C PRO A 80 -8.28 -8.26 11.79
N MET A 81 -8.34 -6.98 12.16
CA MET A 81 -7.18 -6.25 12.69
C MET A 81 -6.75 -6.79 14.06
N LEU A 82 -7.72 -7.10 14.93
CA LEU A 82 -7.42 -7.70 16.23
C LEU A 82 -6.83 -9.10 16.12
N ASP A 83 -7.30 -9.91 15.16
CA ASP A 83 -6.73 -11.23 14.90
C ASP A 83 -5.27 -11.12 14.47
N LYS A 84 -4.95 -10.16 13.59
CA LYS A 84 -3.57 -9.85 13.17
C LYS A 84 -2.68 -9.37 14.32
N ILE A 85 -3.20 -8.47 15.17
CA ILE A 85 -2.48 -8.02 16.37
C ILE A 85 -2.21 -9.21 17.31
N THR A 86 -3.20 -10.07 17.49
CA THR A 86 -3.08 -11.26 18.35
C THR A 86 -2.01 -12.21 17.80
N GLU A 87 -2.01 -12.47 16.49
CA GLU A 87 -1.00 -13.29 15.82
C GLU A 87 0.41 -12.68 15.98
N LEU A 88 0.56 -11.36 15.77
CA LEU A 88 1.81 -10.63 15.92
C LEU A 88 2.37 -10.74 17.34
N VAL A 89 1.51 -10.56 18.35
CA VAL A 89 1.87 -10.62 19.77
C VAL A 89 2.26 -12.05 20.15
N PHE A 90 1.49 -13.05 19.69
CA PHE A 90 1.77 -14.46 19.97
C PHE A 90 3.13 -14.89 19.40
N LYS A 91 3.49 -14.41 18.20
CA LYS A 91 4.79 -14.67 17.56
C LYS A 91 5.92 -13.80 18.11
N GLN A 92 5.64 -12.84 18.99
CA GLN A 92 6.59 -11.83 19.50
C GLN A 92 7.25 -11.00 18.38
N GLU A 93 6.51 -10.71 17.32
CA GLU A 93 7.02 -10.04 16.11
C GLU A 93 6.71 -8.55 16.07
N GLN A 94 6.34 -7.92 17.19
CA GLN A 94 5.94 -6.50 17.24
C GLN A 94 7.01 -5.55 16.66
N ASP A 95 8.28 -5.92 16.75
CA ASP A 95 9.41 -5.19 16.16
C ASP A 95 9.26 -5.02 14.63
N LYS A 96 8.61 -5.98 13.94
CA LYS A 96 8.31 -5.89 12.50
C LYS A 96 7.44 -4.68 12.21
N LEU A 97 6.38 -4.48 12.99
CA LEU A 97 5.46 -3.37 12.83
C LEU A 97 6.16 -2.02 12.99
N MET A 98 7.16 -1.93 13.88
CA MET A 98 7.95 -0.71 14.09
C MET A 98 8.92 -0.43 12.94
N SER A 99 9.37 -1.47 12.24
CA SER A 99 10.28 -1.35 11.09
C SER A 99 9.58 -1.09 9.74
N LEU A 100 8.24 -1.20 9.69
CA LEU A 100 7.49 -0.99 8.45
C LEU A 100 7.46 0.48 8.03
N PRO A 101 7.58 0.78 6.72
CA PRO A 101 7.23 2.09 6.18
C PRO A 101 5.76 2.43 6.50
N THR A 102 5.46 3.71 6.77
CA THR A 102 4.12 4.17 7.18
C THR A 102 3.02 3.71 6.23
N GLU A 103 3.30 3.67 4.93
CA GLU A 103 2.36 3.25 3.88
C GLU A 103 1.96 1.78 4.00
N GLN A 104 2.84 0.93 4.53
CA GLN A 104 2.63 -0.52 4.67
C GLN A 104 2.00 -0.89 6.02
N VAL A 105 2.01 0.02 7.00
CA VAL A 105 1.47 -0.24 8.34
C VAL A 105 -0.03 -0.55 8.28
N LEU A 106 -0.81 0.17 7.46
CA LEU A 106 -2.25 -0.05 7.37
C LEU A 106 -2.57 -1.40 6.68
N GLY A 107 -1.86 -1.72 5.59
CA GLY A 107 -2.02 -3.00 4.87
C GLY A 107 -1.70 -4.22 5.73
N PHE A 108 -0.78 -4.09 6.69
CA PHE A 108 -0.49 -5.15 7.66
C PHE A 108 -1.73 -5.57 8.47
N PHE A 109 -2.59 -4.62 8.85
CA PHE A 109 -3.74 -4.87 9.73
C PHE A 109 -5.02 -5.27 9.00
N THR A 110 -5.23 -4.81 7.77
CA THR A 110 -6.47 -5.08 7.01
C THR A 110 -6.58 -6.53 6.55
N GLY A 111 -5.51 -7.32 6.69
CA GLY A 111 -5.50 -8.68 6.18
C GLY A 111 -5.63 -8.72 4.65
N GLU A 112 -5.38 -7.59 3.98
CA GLU A 112 -4.92 -7.63 2.59
C GLU A 112 -3.71 -8.54 2.60
N ASP A 113 -3.89 -9.71 1.99
CA ASP A 113 -2.89 -10.74 1.91
C ASP A 113 -1.54 -10.10 1.56
N VAL A 114 -0.53 -10.34 2.39
CA VAL A 114 0.89 -10.23 1.98
C VAL A 114 1.22 -11.33 0.95
N GLN A 115 0.20 -12.00 0.38
CA GLN A 115 0.23 -12.56 -0.98
C GLN A 115 -0.31 -11.57 -2.02
N ALA A 116 0.20 -10.34 -2.00
CA ALA A 116 0.28 -9.50 -3.17
C ALA A 116 1.67 -8.86 -3.16
N ALA A 117 2.60 -9.57 -3.78
CA ALA A 117 3.79 -9.05 -4.43
C ALA A 117 4.42 -7.77 -3.86
N SER A 118 5.55 -7.97 -3.17
CA SER A 118 6.80 -7.23 -3.39
C SER A 118 6.70 -5.79 -3.91
N SER A 119 7.06 -4.84 -3.04
CA SER A 119 7.84 -3.65 -3.42
C SER A 119 7.16 -2.63 -4.35
N GLU A 120 6.22 -1.84 -3.84
CA GLU A 120 6.17 -0.40 -4.18
C GLU A 120 7.26 0.26 -3.32
N ASP A 121 8.54 0.22 -3.72
CA ASP A 121 9.16 1.34 -4.44
C ASP A 121 10.43 0.93 -5.23
N GLY A 122 10.54 -0.34 -5.64
CA GLY A 122 11.78 -0.87 -6.26
C GLY A 122 11.76 -0.95 -7.78
N ASN A 123 10.62 -1.32 -8.37
CA ASN A 123 10.53 -1.72 -9.77
C ASN A 123 9.33 -1.04 -10.44
N VAL A 124 9.36 0.29 -10.45
CA VAL A 124 8.43 1.13 -11.21
C VAL A 124 9.22 1.99 -12.19
N ALA A 125 8.81 2.00 -13.45
CA ALA A 125 9.42 2.85 -14.47
C ALA A 125 8.36 3.50 -15.35
N VAL A 126 8.57 4.78 -15.68
CA VAL A 126 7.67 5.54 -16.56
C VAL A 126 8.36 5.79 -17.89
N PHE A 127 7.67 5.47 -18.99
CA PHE A 127 8.19 5.64 -20.34
C PHE A 127 7.20 6.42 -21.21
N LYS A 128 7.73 7.37 -21.98
CA LYS A 128 6.96 8.16 -22.93
C LYS A 128 6.91 7.47 -24.30
N ILE A 129 5.71 7.27 -24.83
CA ILE A 129 5.49 6.66 -26.14
C ILE A 129 5.75 7.66 -27.26
N LYS A 130 6.70 7.32 -28.14
CA LYS A 130 7.11 8.17 -29.28
C LYS A 130 6.48 7.73 -30.61
N ASN A 131 5.89 6.55 -30.69
CA ASN A 131 5.21 6.04 -31.87
C ASN A 131 4.12 7.01 -32.35
N ALA A 132 4.13 7.36 -33.64
CA ALA A 132 3.25 8.39 -34.21
C ALA A 132 1.76 8.03 -34.06
N HIS A 133 1.42 6.75 -34.14
CA HIS A 133 0.06 6.23 -33.98
C HIS A 133 -0.23 5.67 -32.58
N GLY A 134 0.68 5.89 -31.62
CA GLY A 134 0.56 5.32 -30.27
C GLY A 134 0.71 3.79 -30.27
N LEU A 135 0.09 3.13 -29.29
CA LEU A 135 0.27 1.69 -29.08
C LEU A 135 -0.87 0.89 -29.72
N HIS A 136 -0.85 0.77 -31.04
CA HIS A 136 -1.76 -0.10 -31.79
C HIS A 136 -1.22 -1.53 -31.89
N ALA A 137 -1.88 -2.38 -32.68
CA ALA A 137 -1.63 -3.83 -32.70
C ALA A 137 -0.16 -4.23 -32.91
N ARG A 138 0.60 -3.51 -33.76
CA ARG A 138 1.99 -3.84 -34.09
C ARG A 138 2.98 -3.47 -32.98
N PRO A 139 3.16 -2.19 -32.58
CA PRO A 139 4.05 -1.84 -31.47
C PRO A 139 3.54 -2.46 -30.15
N GLY A 140 2.23 -2.63 -29.98
CA GLY A 140 1.64 -3.36 -28.86
C GLY A 140 2.06 -4.83 -28.81
N ALA A 141 2.10 -5.53 -29.96
CA ALA A 141 2.57 -6.90 -30.00
C ALA A 141 4.07 -7.02 -29.67
N MET A 142 4.89 -6.06 -30.11
CA MET A 142 6.33 -6.03 -29.78
C MET A 142 6.55 -5.79 -28.29
N LEU A 143 5.83 -4.84 -27.69
CA LEU A 143 5.89 -4.59 -26.25
C LEU A 143 5.49 -5.84 -25.44
N VAL A 144 4.39 -6.49 -25.84
CA VAL A 144 3.90 -7.71 -25.18
C VAL A 144 4.88 -8.87 -25.36
N ALA A 145 5.50 -9.01 -26.54
CA ALA A 145 6.51 -10.02 -26.80
C ALA A 145 7.75 -9.79 -25.91
N GLU A 146 8.16 -8.54 -25.71
CA GLU A 146 9.24 -8.20 -24.78
C GLU A 146 8.87 -8.56 -23.34
N ALA A 147 7.69 -8.14 -22.87
CA ALA A 147 7.22 -8.42 -21.52
C ALA A 147 7.07 -9.93 -21.24
N LYS A 148 6.77 -10.74 -22.26
CA LYS A 148 6.62 -12.20 -22.13
C LYS A 148 7.94 -12.96 -21.97
N LYS A 149 9.09 -12.34 -22.20
CA LYS A 149 10.41 -12.97 -21.99
C LYS A 149 10.77 -13.17 -20.52
N PHE A 150 10.07 -12.47 -19.64
CA PHE A 150 10.33 -12.43 -18.20
C PHE A 150 9.30 -13.25 -17.45
N GLU A 151 9.69 -13.83 -16.33
CA GLU A 151 8.82 -14.58 -15.43
C GLU A 151 8.00 -13.63 -14.54
N SER A 152 8.56 -12.44 -14.22
CA SER A 152 7.90 -11.40 -13.43
C SER A 152 6.47 -11.08 -13.87
N SER A 153 5.61 -10.79 -12.90
CA SER A 153 4.31 -10.17 -13.13
C SER A 153 4.53 -8.71 -13.51
N ILE A 154 4.11 -8.32 -14.71
CA ILE A 154 4.31 -6.96 -15.22
C ILE A 154 2.95 -6.33 -15.50
N LYS A 155 2.68 -5.19 -14.86
CA LYS A 155 1.50 -4.37 -15.08
C LYS A 155 1.89 -3.08 -15.80
N VAL A 156 0.97 -2.54 -16.57
CA VAL A 156 1.11 -1.26 -17.27
C VAL A 156 -0.15 -0.43 -17.11
N SER A 157 0.00 0.86 -16.83
CA SER A 157 -1.09 1.84 -16.78
C SER A 157 -0.77 3.04 -17.68
N ASN A 158 -1.81 3.68 -18.21
CA ASN A 158 -1.70 4.90 -19.00
C ASN A 158 -1.96 6.12 -18.11
N LEU A 159 -0.92 6.89 -17.79
CA LEU A 159 -1.00 8.03 -16.89
C LEU A 159 -1.81 9.20 -17.47
N ASN A 160 -1.93 9.25 -18.79
CA ASN A 160 -2.79 10.22 -19.49
C ASN A 160 -4.17 9.62 -19.83
N GLY A 161 -4.49 8.43 -19.32
CA GLY A 161 -5.76 7.71 -19.52
C GLY A 161 -6.59 7.60 -18.25
N ASP A 162 -7.29 6.48 -18.10
CA ASP A 162 -8.11 6.17 -16.91
C ASP A 162 -7.28 5.71 -15.70
N GLY A 163 -5.94 5.65 -15.84
CA GLY A 163 -5.01 5.22 -14.79
C GLY A 163 -5.09 3.73 -14.45
N LYS A 164 -5.91 2.94 -15.17
CA LYS A 164 -6.13 1.54 -14.84
C LYS A 164 -4.92 0.68 -15.22
N ALA A 165 -4.37 -0.05 -14.24
CA ALA A 165 -3.31 -1.00 -14.48
C ALA A 165 -3.87 -2.29 -15.13
N VAL A 166 -3.21 -2.75 -16.19
CA VAL A 166 -3.50 -4.01 -16.87
C VAL A 166 -2.26 -4.86 -17.04
N ASN A 167 -2.42 -6.16 -17.30
CA ASN A 167 -1.30 -7.07 -17.52
C ASN A 167 -0.57 -6.73 -18.84
N ALA A 168 0.71 -6.38 -18.75
CA ALA A 168 1.56 -6.00 -19.89
C ALA A 168 1.85 -7.17 -20.86
N LYS A 169 1.64 -8.42 -20.43
CA LYS A 169 1.75 -9.62 -21.26
C LYS A 169 0.46 -9.91 -22.05
N SER A 170 -0.57 -9.09 -21.93
CA SER A 170 -1.86 -9.24 -22.63
C SER A 170 -2.07 -8.17 -23.70
N LEU A 171 -1.86 -8.54 -24.96
CA LEU A 171 -2.03 -7.63 -26.11
C LEU A 171 -3.40 -6.95 -26.15
N MET A 172 -4.46 -7.72 -25.93
CA MET A 172 -5.83 -7.19 -25.94
C MET A 172 -6.02 -6.09 -24.89
N LYS A 173 -5.50 -6.30 -23.67
CA LYS A 173 -5.61 -5.31 -22.58
C LYS A 173 -4.73 -4.10 -22.83
N VAL A 174 -3.52 -4.31 -23.34
CA VAL A 174 -2.57 -3.24 -23.66
C VAL A 174 -3.12 -2.30 -24.75
N ILE A 175 -3.73 -2.84 -25.81
CA ILE A 175 -4.38 -2.00 -26.84
C ILE A 175 -5.59 -1.26 -26.27
N ALA A 176 -6.36 -1.90 -25.39
CA ALA A 176 -7.53 -1.30 -24.76
C ALA A 176 -7.22 -0.09 -23.87
N LEU A 177 -5.96 0.11 -23.46
CA LEU A 177 -5.52 1.32 -22.75
C LEU A 177 -5.58 2.60 -23.60
N GLY A 178 -5.78 2.49 -24.92
CA GLY A 178 -5.98 3.64 -25.80
C GLY A 178 -4.79 4.59 -25.85
N VAL A 179 -3.57 4.06 -25.76
CA VAL A 179 -2.32 4.84 -25.64
C VAL A 179 -2.03 5.56 -26.97
N LYS A 180 -1.84 6.88 -26.90
CA LYS A 180 -1.54 7.72 -28.07
C LYS A 180 -0.09 8.21 -28.05
N HIS A 181 0.34 8.81 -29.16
CA HIS A 181 1.61 9.51 -29.22
C HIS A 181 1.76 10.52 -28.06
N GLY A 182 2.92 10.51 -27.41
CA GLY A 182 3.26 11.41 -26.32
C GLY A 182 2.70 11.02 -24.95
N HIS A 183 1.88 9.97 -24.86
CA HIS A 183 1.40 9.46 -23.58
C HIS A 183 2.54 8.83 -22.76
N GLU A 184 2.39 8.89 -21.44
CA GLU A 184 3.28 8.27 -20.47
C GLU A 184 2.63 6.98 -19.93
N LEU A 185 3.39 5.89 -20.02
CA LEU A 185 3.03 4.60 -19.46
C LEU A 185 3.88 4.31 -18.24
N GLN A 186 3.22 3.96 -17.15
CA GLN A 186 3.87 3.46 -15.95
C GLN A 186 3.84 1.93 -15.99
N PHE A 187 5.00 1.33 -15.81
CA PHE A 187 5.15 -0.11 -15.67
C PHE A 187 5.55 -0.43 -14.23
N SER A 188 4.93 -1.46 -13.67
CA SER A 188 5.36 -2.08 -12.43
C SER A 188 5.65 -3.54 -12.66
N ALA A 189 6.76 -4.03 -12.10
CA ALA A 189 7.21 -5.40 -12.24
C ALA A 189 7.47 -6.06 -10.87
N GLU A 190 6.96 -7.26 -10.70
CA GLU A 190 7.00 -8.04 -9.47
C GLU A 190 7.57 -9.44 -9.78
N GLY A 191 8.75 -9.75 -9.26
CA GLY A 191 9.43 -11.02 -9.49
C GLY A 191 10.95 -10.91 -9.43
N ALA A 192 11.62 -12.06 -9.61
CA ALA A 192 13.08 -12.16 -9.49
C ALA A 192 13.85 -11.44 -10.61
N ASP A 193 13.21 -11.23 -11.78
CA ASP A 193 13.75 -10.58 -12.97
C ASP A 193 13.05 -9.23 -13.27
N ALA A 194 12.48 -8.60 -12.24
CA ALA A 194 11.65 -7.41 -12.39
C ALA A 194 12.43 -6.16 -12.84
N ALA A 195 13.65 -5.96 -12.33
CA ALA A 195 14.49 -4.83 -12.71
C ALA A 195 14.95 -4.96 -14.17
N GLU A 196 15.39 -6.15 -14.57
CA GLU A 196 15.80 -6.49 -15.93
C GLU A 196 14.63 -6.35 -16.91
N ALA A 197 13.42 -6.76 -16.49
CA ALA A 197 12.21 -6.61 -17.30
C ALA A 197 11.91 -5.14 -17.63
N LEU A 198 11.99 -4.25 -16.64
CA LEU A 198 11.74 -2.82 -16.85
C LEU A 198 12.81 -2.15 -17.71
N GLU A 199 14.07 -2.52 -17.52
CA GLU A 199 15.17 -2.01 -18.35
C GLU A 199 14.98 -2.43 -19.83
N ALA A 200 14.64 -3.70 -20.07
CA ALA A 200 14.38 -4.22 -21.42
C ALA A 200 13.15 -3.57 -22.07
N ILE A 201 12.06 -3.40 -21.32
CA ILE A 201 10.86 -2.69 -21.78
C ILE A 201 11.20 -1.24 -22.14
N GLY A 202 11.96 -0.55 -21.30
CA GLY A 202 12.41 0.81 -21.57
C GLY A 202 13.23 0.92 -22.86
N LYS A 203 14.16 -0.03 -23.08
CA LYS A 203 14.94 -0.12 -24.32
C LYS A 203 14.06 -0.38 -25.55
N ALA A 204 13.08 -1.27 -25.44
CA ALA A 204 12.15 -1.58 -26.52
C ALA A 204 11.25 -0.37 -26.89
N ILE A 205 10.80 0.38 -25.89
CA ILE A 205 10.05 1.63 -26.12
C ILE A 205 10.96 2.69 -26.74
N ALA A 206 12.20 2.82 -26.25
CA ALA A 206 13.16 3.77 -26.79
C ALA A 206 13.57 3.47 -28.25
N SER A 207 13.59 2.20 -28.65
CA SER A 207 13.86 1.76 -30.02
C SER A 207 12.65 1.84 -30.96
N GLY A 208 11.50 2.33 -30.48
CA GLY A 208 10.31 2.56 -31.30
C GLY A 208 9.42 1.32 -31.48
N LEU A 209 9.63 0.24 -30.73
CA LEU A 209 8.77 -0.97 -30.76
C LEU A 209 8.58 -1.55 -32.16
N GLY A 210 9.63 -1.52 -32.99
CA GLY A 210 9.60 -2.07 -34.35
C GLY A 210 8.85 -1.20 -35.37
N GLU A 211 8.58 0.06 -35.01
CA GLU A 211 8.19 1.12 -35.95
C GLU A 211 9.40 2.03 -36.15
N GLY A 212 10.03 1.87 -37.32
CA GLY A 212 10.98 2.81 -37.89
C GLY A 212 10.33 3.52 -39.07
#